data_AF-A0A838V9K8-F1
#
_entry.id   AF-A0A838V9K8-F1
#
_cell.length_a   1.000
_cell.length_b   1.000
_cell.length_c   1.000
_cell.angle_alpha   90.00
_cell.angle_beta   90.00
_cell.angle_gamma   90.00
#
_symmetry.space_group_name_H-M   'P 1'
#
loop_
_entity.id
_entity.type
_entity.pdbx_description
1 polymer ?
#
loop_
_entity_poly.entity_id
_entity_poly.type
_entity_poly.pdbx_seq_one_letter_code
_entity_poly.pdbx_strand_id
1 'polypeptide(L)'
;MRIELNGELRDLADGAMLAAAVQQSGAGEGARGVAVALDGEVVPRGEWRRTPLREGQAVEVLAAIQGGAPETGETWELGGRRWTSRLIAGTGGFRSLEQMEAALLAAGTEIVTVALRRVDPAAEGSVLDVIDRLGLFVLPNTAGCYTARDAVRTAKLAREAFQTEWIKLEVIGDDRTLYPDAVELLDAAEQLVADGFTVLPYTNDDPILARRLEQAGCAAVMPLGSPIGSGAGIR
;
A
#
# COMPACT_ATOMS: atom_id res chain seq x y z
N MET A 1 -24.85 -25.06 -20.14
CA MET A 1 -24.30 -24.11 -21.11
C MET A 1 -23.25 -23.24 -20.46
N ARG A 2 -22.21 -22.85 -21.21
CA ARG A 2 -21.16 -21.95 -20.74
C ARG A 2 -21.40 -20.54 -21.25
N ILE A 3 -21.26 -19.57 -20.38
CA ILE A 3 -21.33 -18.14 -20.69
C ILE A 3 -20.08 -17.43 -20.19
N GLU A 4 -19.83 -16.23 -20.66
CA GLU A 4 -18.86 -15.32 -20.06
C GLU A 4 -19.62 -14.40 -19.08
N LEU A 5 -19.26 -14.41 -17.80
CA LEU A 5 -19.87 -13.59 -16.75
C LEU A 5 -18.78 -12.71 -16.13
N ASN A 6 -18.87 -11.40 -16.35
CA ASN A 6 -17.85 -10.42 -15.90
C ASN A 6 -16.41 -10.81 -16.31
N GLY A 7 -16.22 -11.29 -17.54
CA GLY A 7 -14.91 -11.71 -18.06
C GLY A 7 -14.47 -13.12 -17.67
N GLU A 8 -15.22 -13.83 -16.83
CA GLU A 8 -14.91 -15.22 -16.45
C GLU A 8 -15.90 -16.22 -17.06
N LEU A 9 -15.40 -17.35 -17.55
CA LEU A 9 -16.25 -18.43 -18.04
C LEU A 9 -16.97 -19.12 -16.87
N ARG A 10 -18.30 -19.21 -16.97
CA ARG A 10 -19.17 -19.85 -15.97
C ARG A 10 -20.12 -20.83 -16.63
N ASP A 11 -20.36 -21.96 -15.96
CA ASP A 11 -21.36 -22.93 -16.37
C ASP A 11 -22.70 -22.64 -15.68
N LEU A 12 -23.77 -22.64 -16.48
CA LEU A 12 -25.17 -22.52 -16.08
C LEU A 12 -25.99 -23.69 -16.64
N ALA A 13 -27.17 -23.91 -16.07
CA ALA A 13 -28.13 -24.86 -16.63
C ALA A 13 -28.53 -24.45 -18.06
N ASP A 14 -28.80 -25.43 -18.93
CA ASP A 14 -29.25 -25.15 -20.30
C ASP A 14 -30.59 -24.41 -20.28
N GLY A 15 -30.67 -23.31 -21.03
CA GLY A 15 -31.85 -22.45 -21.04
C GLY A 15 -32.05 -21.62 -19.76
N ALA A 16 -31.01 -21.45 -18.94
CA ALA A 16 -31.07 -20.56 -17.79
C ALA A 16 -31.46 -19.14 -18.19
N MET A 17 -32.20 -18.46 -17.32
CA MET A 17 -32.56 -17.05 -17.50
C MET A 17 -31.42 -16.15 -17.03
N LEU A 18 -31.38 -14.92 -17.52
CA LEU A 18 -30.40 -13.90 -17.12
C LEU A 18 -30.32 -13.72 -15.59
N ALA A 19 -31.44 -13.84 -14.88
CA ALA A 19 -31.51 -13.77 -13.44
C ALA A 19 -30.59 -14.81 -12.72
N ALA A 20 -30.42 -16.00 -13.29
CA ALA A 20 -29.52 -17.01 -12.75
C ALA A 20 -28.05 -16.59 -12.83
N ALA A 21 -27.65 -15.90 -13.91
CA ALA A 21 -26.31 -15.32 -14.04
C ALA A 21 -26.08 -14.19 -13.03
N VAL A 22 -27.09 -13.35 -12.79
CA VAL A 22 -27.04 -12.29 -11.74
C VAL A 22 -26.89 -12.90 -10.36
N GLN A 23 -27.62 -13.98 -10.05
CA GLN A 23 -27.48 -14.67 -8.77
C GLN A 23 -26.08 -15.29 -8.62
N GLN A 24 -25.53 -15.87 -9.69
CA GLN A 24 -24.21 -16.49 -9.68
C GLN A 24 -23.06 -15.46 -9.57
N SER A 25 -23.27 -14.20 -9.99
CA SER A 25 -22.28 -13.13 -9.78
C SER A 25 -22.16 -12.67 -8.32
N GLY A 26 -23.04 -13.15 -7.43
CA GLY A 26 -23.11 -12.72 -6.03
C GLY A 26 -23.88 -11.41 -5.84
N ALA A 27 -24.36 -10.79 -6.92
CA ALA A 27 -25.28 -9.66 -6.83
C ALA A 27 -26.67 -10.18 -6.40
N GLY A 28 -27.20 -9.65 -5.30
CA GLY A 28 -28.53 -10.05 -4.82
C GLY A 28 -29.62 -9.73 -5.85
N GLU A 29 -30.40 -10.74 -6.28
CA GLU A 29 -31.63 -10.55 -7.05
C GLU A 29 -32.61 -9.68 -6.24
N GLY A 30 -32.55 -8.35 -6.39
CA GLY A 30 -33.29 -7.47 -5.49
C GLY A 30 -32.56 -6.21 -5.08
N ALA A 31 -31.22 -6.20 -5.11
CA ALA A 31 -30.43 -5.08 -4.62
C ALA A 31 -30.65 -3.84 -5.49
N ARG A 32 -30.90 -2.68 -4.87
CA ARG A 32 -30.79 -1.38 -5.57
C ARG A 32 -29.32 -1.20 -5.96
N GLY A 33 -29.08 -0.58 -7.11
CA GLY A 33 -27.72 -0.31 -7.61
C GLY A 33 -27.11 -1.41 -8.47
N VAL A 34 -27.85 -2.43 -8.91
CA VAL A 34 -27.36 -3.44 -9.87
C VAL A 34 -27.90 -3.16 -11.28
N ALA A 35 -27.01 -3.20 -12.27
CA ALA A 35 -27.31 -3.09 -13.70
C ALA A 35 -26.69 -4.30 -14.44
N VAL A 36 -27.32 -4.71 -15.55
CA VAL A 36 -26.91 -5.90 -16.30
C VAL A 36 -26.89 -5.58 -17.78
N ALA A 37 -25.84 -5.98 -18.49
CA ALA A 37 -25.78 -6.00 -19.95
C ALA A 37 -25.60 -7.43 -20.46
N LEU A 38 -26.23 -7.73 -21.60
CA LEU A 38 -26.13 -8.99 -22.33
C LEU A 38 -25.58 -8.67 -23.72
N ASP A 39 -24.41 -9.22 -24.06
CA ASP A 39 -23.69 -8.95 -25.30
C ASP A 39 -23.51 -7.44 -25.59
N GLY A 40 -23.30 -6.64 -24.54
CA GLY A 40 -23.12 -5.20 -24.59
C GLY A 40 -24.40 -4.36 -24.53
N GLU A 41 -25.59 -5.00 -24.56
CA GLU A 41 -26.87 -4.30 -24.48
C GLU A 41 -27.47 -4.37 -23.08
N VAL A 42 -27.86 -3.21 -22.54
CA VAL A 42 -28.42 -3.13 -21.18
C VAL A 42 -29.79 -3.80 -21.14
N VAL A 43 -29.95 -4.79 -20.25
CA VAL A 43 -31.22 -5.50 -20.06
C VAL A 43 -31.99 -4.89 -18.88
N PRO A 44 -33.21 -4.36 -19.09
CA PRO A 44 -34.02 -3.80 -18.01
C PRO A 44 -34.28 -4.82 -16.90
N ARG A 45 -34.24 -4.36 -15.65
CA ARG A 45 -34.39 -5.23 -14.47
C ARG A 45 -35.68 -6.07 -14.44
N GLY A 46 -36.77 -5.56 -15.01
CA GLY A 46 -38.03 -6.30 -15.14
C GLY A 46 -37.95 -7.51 -16.07
N GLU A 47 -36.91 -7.58 -16.91
CA GLU A 47 -36.76 -8.60 -17.95
C GLU A 47 -35.80 -9.72 -17.56
N TRP A 48 -34.99 -9.57 -16.51
CA TRP A 48 -33.95 -10.55 -16.13
C TRP A 48 -34.51 -11.98 -15.94
N ARG A 49 -35.73 -12.12 -15.42
CA ARG A 49 -36.38 -13.41 -15.20
C ARG A 49 -37.02 -14.01 -16.46
N ARG A 50 -37.04 -13.26 -17.56
CA ARG A 50 -37.72 -13.58 -18.81
C ARG A 50 -36.78 -13.63 -20.01
N THR A 51 -35.55 -13.13 -19.87
CA THR A 51 -34.51 -13.17 -20.90
C THR A 51 -33.75 -14.49 -20.82
N PRO A 52 -33.90 -15.42 -21.79
CA PRO A 52 -33.14 -16.65 -21.82
C PRO A 52 -31.70 -16.38 -22.28
N LEU A 53 -30.74 -17.05 -21.65
CA LEU A 53 -29.34 -17.05 -22.05
C LEU A 53 -29.06 -18.21 -23.02
N ARG A 54 -27.99 -18.05 -23.80
CA ARG A 54 -27.47 -19.03 -24.77
C ARG A 54 -25.98 -19.25 -24.52
N GLU A 55 -25.50 -20.40 -24.98
CA GLU A 55 -24.07 -20.74 -24.98
C GLU A 55 -23.23 -19.63 -25.62
N GLY A 56 -22.15 -19.24 -24.94
CA GLY A 56 -21.15 -18.29 -25.43
C GLY A 56 -21.54 -16.81 -25.30
N GLN A 57 -22.71 -16.47 -24.75
CA GLN A 57 -23.08 -15.07 -24.54
C GLN A 57 -22.27 -14.44 -23.40
N ALA A 58 -22.03 -13.13 -23.52
CA ALA A 58 -21.38 -12.32 -22.51
C ALA A 58 -22.42 -11.62 -21.64
N VAL A 59 -22.33 -11.82 -20.32
CA VAL A 59 -23.17 -11.19 -19.32
C VAL A 59 -22.28 -10.31 -18.44
N GLU A 60 -22.57 -9.01 -18.41
CA GLU A 60 -21.92 -8.06 -17.54
C GLU A 60 -22.89 -7.64 -16.43
N VAL A 61 -22.53 -7.87 -15.17
CA VAL A 61 -23.30 -7.50 -13.99
C VAL A 61 -22.49 -6.47 -13.19
N LEU A 62 -22.99 -5.23 -13.18
CA LEU A 62 -22.40 -4.12 -12.46
C LEU A 62 -23.19 -3.84 -11.19
N ALA A 63 -22.51 -3.65 -10.08
CA ALA A 63 -23.11 -3.22 -8.82
C ALA A 63 -22.54 -1.87 -8.39
N ALA A 64 -23.39 -1.02 -7.82
CA ALA A 64 -22.99 0.23 -7.21
C ALA A 64 -22.13 -0.08 -5.99
N ILE A 65 -20.81 0.03 -6.17
CA ILE A 65 -19.84 0.00 -5.10
C ILE A 65 -19.60 1.43 -4.59
N GLN A 66 -19.19 1.56 -3.34
CA GLN A 66 -18.71 2.84 -2.82
C GLN A 66 -17.48 3.26 -3.66
N GLY A 67 -17.54 4.43 -4.31
CA GLY A 67 -16.40 4.97 -5.04
C GLY A 67 -15.18 5.06 -4.11
N GLY A 68 -14.09 4.41 -4.50
CA GLY A 68 -12.86 4.33 -3.70
C GLY A 68 -12.73 3.10 -2.80
N ALA A 69 -13.68 2.16 -2.81
CA ALA A 69 -13.40 0.83 -2.28
C ALA A 69 -12.38 0.14 -3.20
N PRO A 70 -11.27 -0.41 -2.67
CA PRO A 70 -10.30 -1.13 -3.49
C PRO A 70 -11.03 -2.27 -4.20
N GLU A 71 -10.79 -2.43 -5.51
CA GLU A 71 -11.17 -3.66 -6.20
C GLU A 71 -10.48 -4.81 -5.45
N THR A 72 -11.28 -5.69 -4.85
CA THR A 72 -10.78 -6.79 -4.06
C THR A 72 -9.89 -7.66 -4.94
N GLY A 73 -8.57 -7.58 -4.73
CA GLY A 73 -7.57 -8.37 -5.45
C GLY A 73 -6.45 -7.59 -6.13
N GLU A 74 -6.49 -6.25 -6.19
CA GLU A 74 -5.37 -5.51 -6.78
C GLU A 74 -4.16 -5.53 -5.82
N THR A 75 -3.07 -6.17 -6.27
CA THR A 75 -1.79 -6.20 -5.54
C THR A 75 -0.77 -5.30 -6.22
N TRP A 76 0.20 -4.81 -5.46
CA TRP A 76 1.33 -4.03 -5.98
C TRP A 76 2.66 -4.57 -5.47
N GLU A 77 3.74 -4.31 -6.22
CA GLU A 77 5.08 -4.79 -5.90
C GLU A 77 5.99 -3.67 -5.39
N LEU A 78 6.75 -3.99 -4.35
CA LEU A 78 7.81 -3.13 -3.79
C LEU A 78 8.90 -4.02 -3.21
N GLY A 79 10.16 -3.75 -3.56
CA GLY A 79 11.32 -4.50 -3.06
C GLY A 79 11.20 -6.02 -3.26
N GLY A 80 10.60 -6.46 -4.38
CA GLY A 80 10.39 -7.88 -4.69
C GLY A 80 9.28 -8.57 -3.89
N ARG A 81 8.44 -7.82 -3.17
CA ARG A 81 7.32 -8.34 -2.38
C ARG A 81 6.00 -7.77 -2.87
N ARG A 82 4.94 -8.56 -2.77
CA ARG A 82 3.56 -8.18 -3.11
C ARG A 82 2.80 -7.72 -1.88
N TRP A 83 2.02 -6.66 -2.06
CA TRP A 83 1.26 -5.95 -1.03
C TRP A 83 -0.17 -5.72 -1.52
N THR A 84 -1.11 -5.61 -0.60
CA THR A 84 -2.51 -5.27 -0.86
C THR A 84 -2.85 -3.85 -0.41
N SER A 85 -2.23 -3.39 0.69
CA SER A 85 -2.43 -2.05 1.23
C SER A 85 -1.43 -1.08 0.62
N ARG A 86 -1.92 0.05 0.11
CA ARG A 86 -1.08 1.16 -0.39
C ARG A 86 -0.78 2.21 0.69
N LEU A 87 -1.29 2.02 1.90
CA LEU A 87 -1.06 2.90 3.04
C LEU A 87 0.10 2.38 3.89
N ILE A 88 1.22 3.11 3.91
CA ILE A 88 2.35 2.87 4.81
C ILE A 88 2.20 3.79 6.03
N ALA A 89 2.26 3.22 7.24
CA ALA A 89 2.08 3.98 8.47
C ALA A 89 3.41 4.26 9.21
N GLY A 90 3.41 5.26 10.08
CA GLY A 90 4.49 5.51 11.04
C GLY A 90 4.05 5.28 12.47
N THR A 91 5.02 5.12 13.37
CA THR A 91 4.80 4.86 14.81
C THR A 91 4.98 6.10 15.69
N GLY A 92 5.46 7.21 15.12
CA GLY A 92 5.65 8.46 15.84
C GLY A 92 4.33 9.20 16.10
N GLY A 93 4.23 9.88 17.25
CA GLY A 93 3.15 10.82 17.56
C GLY A 93 1.95 10.25 18.32
N PHE A 94 1.92 8.93 18.57
CA PHE A 94 0.89 8.32 19.41
C PHE A 94 1.11 8.60 20.91
N ARG A 95 0.01 8.75 21.66
CA ARG A 95 0.04 8.99 23.11
C ARG A 95 0.19 7.73 23.94
N SER A 96 -0.13 6.56 23.36
CA SER A 96 0.03 5.25 24.01
C SER A 96 0.12 4.13 22.96
N LEU A 97 0.60 2.95 23.37
CA LEU A 97 0.71 1.78 22.50
C LEU A 97 -0.67 1.25 22.09
N GLU A 98 -1.69 1.34 22.95
CA GLU A 98 -3.06 0.91 22.65
C GLU A 98 -3.68 1.77 21.55
N GLN A 99 -3.44 3.09 21.57
CA GLN A 99 -3.90 4.00 20.51
C GLN A 99 -3.21 3.71 19.18
N MET A 100 -1.90 3.41 19.22
CA MET A 100 -1.14 3.02 18.05
C MET A 100 -1.68 1.71 17.46
N GLU A 101 -1.88 0.69 18.27
CA GLU A 101 -2.42 -0.61 17.85
C GLU A 101 -3.80 -0.46 17.19
N ALA A 102 -4.71 0.27 17.83
CA ALA A 102 -6.04 0.52 17.28
C ALA A 102 -5.99 1.27 15.94
N ALA A 103 -5.09 2.26 15.81
CA ALA A 103 -4.92 3.02 14.58
C ALA A 103 -4.32 2.18 13.44
N LEU A 104 -3.31 1.37 13.73
CA LEU A 104 -2.68 0.49 12.73
C LEU A 104 -3.67 -0.58 12.23
N LEU A 105 -4.45 -1.18 13.12
CA LEU A 105 -5.49 -2.14 12.76
C LEU A 105 -6.57 -1.50 11.88
N ALA A 106 -7.06 -0.31 12.26
CA ALA A 106 -8.07 0.40 11.49
C ALA A 106 -7.56 0.87 10.11
N ALA A 107 -6.27 1.20 10.02
CA ALA A 107 -5.63 1.61 8.77
C ALA A 107 -5.49 0.47 7.76
N GLY A 108 -5.49 -0.79 8.20
CA GLY A 108 -5.23 -1.94 7.34
C GLY A 108 -3.88 -1.84 6.63
N THR A 109 -2.88 -1.23 7.29
CA THR A 109 -1.52 -1.13 6.75
C THR A 109 -0.82 -2.48 6.83
N GLU A 110 0.11 -2.74 5.92
CA GLU A 110 0.98 -3.92 5.95
C GLU A 110 2.44 -3.55 6.28
N ILE A 111 2.80 -2.26 6.17
CA ILE A 111 4.17 -1.75 6.36
C ILE A 111 4.15 -0.61 7.38
N VAL A 112 4.97 -0.75 8.42
CA VAL A 112 5.06 0.23 9.50
C VAL A 112 6.49 0.69 9.69
N THR A 113 6.69 2.01 9.71
CA THR A 113 8.00 2.61 9.92
C THR A 113 8.37 2.76 11.39
N VAL A 114 9.62 2.42 11.72
CA VAL A 114 10.16 2.53 13.09
C VAL A 114 11.51 3.25 13.08
N ALA A 115 11.72 4.15 14.05
CA ALA A 115 13.01 4.79 14.25
C ALA A 115 13.83 4.03 15.30
N LEU A 116 15.14 3.90 15.10
CA LEU A 116 16.02 3.38 16.13
C LEU A 116 16.12 4.40 17.28
N ARG A 117 15.92 3.93 18.51
CA ARG A 117 16.10 4.74 19.72
C ARG A 117 17.00 4.01 20.70
N ARG A 118 17.63 4.79 21.60
CA ARG A 118 18.35 4.21 22.73
C ARG A 118 17.37 3.47 23.63
N VAL A 119 17.81 2.33 24.17
CA VAL A 119 17.02 1.55 25.13
C VAL A 119 16.81 2.39 26.38
N ASP A 120 15.54 2.55 26.77
CA ASP A 120 15.16 3.05 28.08
C ASP A 120 14.82 1.86 28.97
N PRO A 121 15.61 1.56 30.02
CA PRO A 121 15.39 0.41 30.89
C PRO A 121 14.10 0.51 31.71
N ALA A 122 13.45 1.67 31.78
CA ALA A 122 12.20 1.88 32.50
C ALA A 122 10.95 1.81 31.60
N ALA A 123 11.11 1.63 30.28
CA ALA A 123 9.98 1.55 29.37
C ALA A 123 9.26 0.20 29.49
N GLU A 124 7.96 0.24 29.80
CA GLU A 124 7.09 -0.93 29.76
C GLU A 124 6.47 -1.09 28.37
N GLY A 125 6.72 -2.25 27.73
CA GLY A 125 6.23 -2.58 26.38
C GLY A 125 7.03 -1.94 25.25
N SER A 126 7.09 -2.62 24.11
CA SER A 126 7.79 -2.14 22.91
C SER A 126 6.83 -1.86 21.77
N VAL A 127 7.15 -0.85 20.96
CA VAL A 127 6.52 -0.63 19.64
C VAL A 127 6.61 -1.90 18.78
N LEU A 128 7.68 -2.67 18.93
CA LEU A 128 7.87 -3.94 18.22
C LEU A 128 6.88 -5.01 18.65
N ASP A 129 6.54 -5.09 19.95
CA ASP A 129 5.57 -6.08 20.43
C ASP A 129 4.18 -5.86 19.80
N VAL A 130 3.81 -4.59 19.58
CA VAL A 130 2.56 -4.23 18.88
C VAL A 130 2.63 -4.65 17.41
N ILE A 131 3.75 -4.36 16.73
CA ILE A 131 3.94 -4.70 15.33
C ILE A 131 3.91 -6.22 15.12
N ASP A 132 4.61 -6.97 15.96
CA ASP A 132 4.67 -8.43 15.92
C ASP A 132 3.30 -9.07 16.16
N ARG A 133 2.55 -8.56 17.16
CA ARG A 133 1.18 -9.01 17.44
C ARG A 133 0.23 -8.79 16.27
N LEU A 134 0.40 -7.70 15.54
CA LEU A 134 -0.38 -7.38 14.35
C LEU A 134 0.16 -8.05 13.07
N GLY A 135 1.33 -8.70 13.12
CA GLY A 135 1.96 -9.34 11.96
C GLY A 135 2.40 -8.35 10.87
N LEU A 136 2.72 -7.10 11.23
CA LEU A 136 3.05 -6.05 10.26
C LEU A 136 4.53 -6.12 9.87
N PHE A 137 4.83 -5.69 8.64
CA PHE A 137 6.21 -5.59 8.20
C PHE A 137 6.89 -4.34 8.76
N VAL A 138 8.01 -4.53 9.45
CA VAL A 138 8.83 -3.45 10.01
C VAL A 138 9.72 -2.84 8.93
N LEU A 139 9.60 -1.54 8.71
CA LEU A 139 10.48 -0.73 7.87
C LEU A 139 11.29 0.23 8.74
N PRO A 140 12.53 -0.10 9.14
CA PRO A 140 13.33 0.81 9.94
C PRO A 140 13.67 2.07 9.13
N ASN A 141 13.92 3.18 9.84
CA ASN A 141 14.34 4.43 9.22
C ASN A 141 15.58 5.03 9.90
N THR A 142 16.23 5.95 9.19
CA THR A 142 17.40 6.70 9.68
C THR A 142 17.01 8.09 10.22
N ALA A 143 15.81 8.22 10.80
CA ALA A 143 15.34 9.51 11.33
C ALA A 143 16.34 10.14 12.31
N GLY A 144 16.55 11.45 12.17
CA GLY A 144 17.53 12.20 12.97
C GLY A 144 18.97 12.13 12.46
N CYS A 145 19.22 11.53 11.29
CA CYS A 145 20.52 11.61 10.61
C CYS A 145 20.61 12.87 9.75
N TYR A 146 21.75 13.55 9.81
CA TYR A 146 22.03 14.79 9.05
C TYR A 146 23.16 14.64 8.04
N THR A 147 23.83 13.49 8.03
CA THR A 147 24.92 13.17 7.08
C THR A 147 24.73 11.77 6.54
N ALA A 148 25.26 11.51 5.35
CA ALA A 148 25.30 10.21 4.72
C ALA A 148 25.98 9.18 5.63
N ARG A 149 27.10 9.57 6.24
CA ARG A 149 27.84 8.72 7.19
C ARG A 149 26.98 8.24 8.34
N ASP A 150 26.20 9.13 8.94
CA ASP A 150 25.36 8.79 10.09
C ASP A 150 24.15 7.96 9.67
N ALA A 151 23.56 8.25 8.50
CA ALA A 151 22.47 7.47 7.94
C ALA A 151 22.90 6.05 7.59
N VAL A 152 24.04 5.88 6.90
CA VAL A 152 24.61 4.57 6.56
C VAL A 152 24.92 3.77 7.82
N ARG A 153 25.52 4.40 8.84
CA ARG A 153 25.78 3.75 10.13
C ARG A 153 24.48 3.30 10.80
N THR A 154 23.46 4.15 10.80
CA THR A 154 22.16 3.85 11.42
C THR A 154 21.44 2.73 10.69
N ALA A 155 21.49 2.70 9.36
CA ALA A 155 20.94 1.62 8.54
C ALA A 155 21.62 0.27 8.84
N LYS A 156 22.95 0.24 9.00
CA LYS A 156 23.68 -0.96 9.39
C LYS A 156 23.28 -1.47 10.77
N LEU A 157 23.09 -0.56 11.73
CA LEU A 157 22.56 -0.92 13.06
C LEU A 157 21.12 -1.44 12.97
N ALA A 158 20.29 -0.83 12.12
CA ALA A 158 18.92 -1.26 11.88
C ALA A 158 18.85 -2.68 11.31
N ARG A 159 19.72 -3.00 10.36
CA ARG A 159 19.83 -4.34 9.80
C ARG A 159 20.10 -5.38 10.86
N GLU A 160 21.07 -5.15 11.74
CA GLU A 160 21.35 -6.08 12.83
C GLU A 160 20.21 -6.15 13.86
N ALA A 161 19.59 -5.02 14.19
CA ALA A 161 18.52 -4.96 15.18
C ALA A 161 17.22 -5.63 14.72
N PHE A 162 16.87 -5.49 13.45
CA PHE A 162 15.60 -5.94 12.88
C PHE A 162 15.74 -7.15 11.93
N GLN A 163 16.98 -7.61 11.68
CA GLN A 163 17.29 -8.71 10.77
C GLN A 163 16.66 -8.49 9.37
N THR A 164 16.85 -7.28 8.83
CA THR A 164 16.24 -6.85 7.56
C THR A 164 17.20 -6.00 6.72
N GLU A 165 17.16 -6.19 5.40
CA GLU A 165 17.89 -5.34 4.45
C GLU A 165 17.06 -4.11 4.01
N TRP A 166 15.83 -3.94 4.49
CA TRP A 166 14.98 -2.81 4.12
C TRP A 166 15.28 -1.59 4.96
N ILE A 167 15.37 -0.42 4.33
CA ILE A 167 15.60 0.83 5.04
C ILE A 167 14.85 2.00 4.39
N LYS A 168 14.08 2.73 5.20
CA LYS A 168 13.61 4.06 4.86
C LYS A 168 14.74 5.06 5.13
N LEU A 169 15.39 5.51 4.07
CA LEU A 169 16.53 6.41 4.16
C LEU A 169 16.04 7.86 4.30
N GLU A 170 16.41 8.47 5.42
CA GLU A 170 16.17 9.87 5.77
C GLU A 170 17.51 10.53 6.08
N VAL A 171 17.85 11.60 5.34
CA VAL A 171 18.99 12.47 5.63
C VAL A 171 18.50 13.91 5.62
N ILE A 172 18.46 14.54 6.78
CA ILE A 172 17.83 15.84 6.99
C ILE A 172 18.85 16.96 6.81
N GLY A 173 18.52 17.96 6.00
CA GLY A 173 19.37 19.13 5.78
C GLY A 173 19.18 20.25 6.81
N ASP A 174 17.98 20.37 7.39
CA ASP A 174 17.64 21.42 8.36
C ASP A 174 16.58 20.92 9.36
N ASP A 175 16.79 21.18 10.64
CA ASP A 175 15.95 20.70 11.75
C ASP A 175 14.62 21.46 11.89
N ARG A 176 14.50 22.64 11.28
CA ARG A 176 13.28 23.45 11.31
C ARG A 176 12.26 23.01 10.26
N THR A 177 12.72 22.75 9.04
CA THR A 177 11.89 22.36 7.90
C THR A 177 11.79 20.86 7.73
N LEU A 178 12.76 20.12 8.29
CA LEU A 178 12.93 18.69 8.09
C LEU A 178 13.03 18.29 6.62
N TYR A 179 13.47 19.21 5.76
CA TYR A 179 13.70 18.95 4.35
C TYR A 179 14.93 18.05 4.17
N PRO A 180 14.92 17.13 3.19
CA PRO A 180 16.06 16.26 2.96
C PRO A 180 17.23 17.03 2.33
N ASP A 181 18.46 16.68 2.74
CA ASP A 181 19.67 17.12 2.05
C ASP A 181 19.88 16.24 0.81
N ALA A 182 19.73 16.81 -0.38
CA ALA A 182 19.81 16.09 -1.64
C ALA A 182 21.19 15.44 -1.91
N VAL A 183 22.27 16.08 -1.46
CA VAL A 183 23.64 15.60 -1.72
C VAL A 183 23.95 14.43 -0.81
N GLU A 184 23.72 14.61 0.48
CA GLU A 184 23.97 13.56 1.48
C GLU A 184 23.00 12.37 1.30
N LEU A 185 21.75 12.62 0.88
CA LEU A 185 20.78 11.57 0.58
C LEU A 185 21.24 10.67 -0.57
N LEU A 186 21.70 11.26 -1.68
CA LEU A 186 22.15 10.49 -2.84
C LEU A 186 23.41 9.67 -2.51
N ASP A 187 24.38 10.27 -1.80
CA ASP A 187 25.59 9.58 -1.36
C ASP A 187 25.25 8.38 -0.46
N ALA A 188 24.36 8.56 0.52
CA ALA A 188 23.93 7.46 1.38
C ALA A 188 23.17 6.37 0.61
N ALA A 189 22.33 6.76 -0.35
CA ALA A 189 21.57 5.82 -1.18
C ALA A 189 22.50 4.93 -2.00
N GLU A 190 23.49 5.51 -2.69
CA GLU A 190 24.47 4.76 -3.49
C GLU A 190 25.25 3.77 -2.62
N GLN A 191 25.72 4.20 -1.44
CA GLN A 191 26.43 3.34 -0.50
C GLN A 191 25.56 2.18 0.02
N LEU A 192 24.31 2.45 0.40
CA LEU A 192 23.41 1.44 0.95
C LEU A 192 22.96 0.44 -0.10
N VAL A 193 22.66 0.88 -1.31
CA VAL A 193 22.34 -0.05 -2.41
C VAL A 193 23.54 -0.94 -2.73
N ALA A 194 24.75 -0.38 -2.79
CA ALA A 194 25.98 -1.18 -2.97
C ALA A 194 26.22 -2.20 -1.85
N ASP A 195 25.80 -1.88 -0.63
CA ASP A 195 25.85 -2.75 0.55
C ASP A 195 24.67 -3.76 0.63
N GLY A 196 23.81 -3.82 -0.39
CA GLY A 196 22.74 -4.81 -0.53
C GLY A 196 21.39 -4.42 0.11
N PHE A 197 21.22 -3.17 0.54
CA PHE A 197 19.96 -2.72 1.12
C PHE A 197 18.86 -2.52 0.05
N THR A 198 17.63 -2.80 0.43
CA THR A 198 16.42 -2.31 -0.24
C THR A 198 16.12 -0.90 0.27
N VAL A 199 16.57 0.11 -0.47
CA VAL A 199 16.52 1.53 -0.05
C VAL A 199 15.24 2.22 -0.52
N LEU A 200 14.55 2.86 0.42
CA LEU A 200 13.39 3.72 0.18
C LEU A 200 13.72 5.15 0.67
N PRO A 201 14.21 6.05 -0.21
CA PRO A 201 14.63 7.39 0.15
C PRO A 201 13.45 8.36 0.32
N TYR A 202 13.41 9.05 1.46
CA TYR A 202 12.62 10.26 1.67
C TYR A 202 13.30 11.43 0.94
N THR A 203 12.63 11.97 -0.09
CA THR A 203 13.19 13.01 -0.96
C THR A 203 12.25 14.22 -1.05
N ASN A 204 12.75 15.33 -1.61
CA ASN A 204 11.92 16.47 -2.01
C ASN A 204 11.16 16.16 -3.31
N ASP A 205 10.47 17.16 -3.84
CA ASP A 205 9.71 17.11 -5.09
C ASP A 205 10.55 17.33 -6.36
N ASP A 206 11.89 17.27 -6.26
CA ASP A 206 12.79 17.41 -7.41
C ASP A 206 12.77 16.13 -8.29
N PRO A 207 12.23 16.20 -9.53
CA PRO A 207 12.17 15.04 -10.41
C PRO A 207 13.55 14.59 -10.91
N ILE A 208 14.55 15.47 -10.91
CA ILE A 208 15.93 15.12 -11.29
C ILE A 208 16.57 14.29 -10.19
N LEU A 209 16.37 14.68 -8.92
CA LEU A 209 16.85 13.88 -7.79
C LEU A 209 16.14 12.53 -7.72
N ALA A 210 14.81 12.49 -7.91
CA ALA A 210 14.06 11.24 -7.96
C ALA A 210 14.63 10.27 -9.01
N ARG A 211 14.89 10.76 -10.22
CA ARG A 211 15.50 9.95 -11.29
C ARG A 211 16.91 9.46 -10.91
N ARG A 212 17.72 10.28 -10.23
CA ARG A 212 19.05 9.85 -9.78
C ARG A 212 18.98 8.76 -8.71
N LEU A 213 18.05 8.88 -7.76
CA LEU A 213 17.80 7.87 -6.73
C LEU A 213 17.33 6.54 -7.34
N GLU A 214 16.45 6.60 -8.35
CA GLU A 214 16.06 5.43 -9.13
C GLU A 214 17.28 4.80 -9.83
N GLN A 215 18.11 5.60 -10.51
CA GLN A 215 19.33 5.13 -11.19
C GLN A 215 20.39 4.55 -10.25
N ALA A 216 20.44 5.03 -9.00
CA ALA A 216 21.29 4.47 -7.95
C ALA A 216 20.83 3.07 -7.51
N GLY A 217 19.61 2.66 -7.86
CA GLY A 217 19.05 1.35 -7.54
C GLY A 217 18.14 1.33 -6.31
N CYS A 218 17.63 2.49 -5.87
CA CYS A 218 16.60 2.53 -4.83
C CYS A 218 15.33 1.78 -5.29
N ALA A 219 14.71 1.05 -4.36
CA ALA A 219 13.53 0.24 -4.65
C ALA A 219 12.24 1.07 -4.82
N ALA A 220 12.26 2.32 -4.36
CA ALA A 220 11.22 3.31 -4.57
C ALA A 220 11.83 4.72 -4.51
N VAL A 221 11.01 5.74 -4.76
CA VAL A 221 11.29 7.14 -4.42
C VAL A 221 10.09 7.71 -3.68
N MET A 222 10.31 8.42 -2.57
CA MET A 222 9.23 8.93 -1.72
C MET A 222 9.32 10.46 -1.62
N PRO A 223 8.83 11.21 -2.63
CA PRO A 223 8.77 12.66 -2.56
C PRO A 223 7.79 13.10 -1.48
N LEU A 224 8.19 14.08 -0.67
CA LEU A 224 7.32 14.72 0.30
C LEU A 224 6.17 15.49 -0.39
N GLY A 225 5.00 15.52 0.23
CA GLY A 225 3.92 16.44 -0.19
C GLY A 225 4.09 17.85 0.38
N SER A 226 4.55 17.95 1.63
CA SER A 226 4.85 19.18 2.35
C SER A 226 5.78 18.88 3.55
N PRO A 227 6.35 19.89 4.25
CA PRO A 227 7.22 19.66 5.40
C PRO A 227 6.61 18.72 6.45
N ILE A 228 7.44 17.85 7.03
CA ILE A 228 7.01 16.82 7.98
C ILE A 228 6.23 17.46 9.15
N GLY A 229 5.06 16.88 9.46
CA GLY A 229 4.21 17.32 10.56
C GLY A 229 3.38 18.58 10.30
N SER A 230 3.49 19.22 9.13
CA SER A 230 2.76 20.46 8.83
C SER A 230 1.26 20.27 8.57
N GLY A 231 0.84 19.07 8.13
CA GLY A 231 -0.56 18.79 7.75
C GLY A 231 -1.04 19.52 6.50
N ALA A 232 -0.12 20.02 5.66
CA ALA A 232 -0.46 20.91 4.55
C ALA A 232 -0.84 20.20 3.23
N GLY A 233 -0.88 18.87 3.21
CA GLY A 233 -1.20 18.07 2.02
C GLY A 233 -0.07 18.05 0.98
N ILE A 234 -0.44 17.77 -0.27
CA ILE A 234 0.45 17.86 -1.44
C ILE A 234 0.36 19.30 -1.97
N ARG A 235 1.51 19.91 -2.27
CA ARG A 235 1.60 21.26 -2.83
C ARG A 235 2.26 21.25 -4.20
#